data_AF-A0A672FUX9-F1
#
_entry.id   AF-A0A672FUX9-F1
#
_cell.length_a   1.000
_cell.length_b   1.000
_cell.length_c   1.000
_cell.angle_alpha   90.00
_cell.angle_beta   90.00
_cell.angle_gamma   90.00
#
_symmetry.space_group_name_H-M   'P 1'
#
loop_
_entity.id
_entity.type
_entity.pdbx_description
1 polymer ?
#
loop_
_entity_poly.entity_id
_entity_poly.type
_entity_poly.pdbx_seq_one_letter_code
_entity_poly.pdbx_strand_id
1 'polypeptide(L)'
;MVQILLMLLCMKLLSSDRNPPIDDLIESGILPILVHCLDRDDNPSLQFEAAWALTNIASGTSEQTQAVVQSHAVPLFLRLLQSPHQNVCEQAVWALGNIIGDGPQCRDYVIGLGVVKPLLSFISPSIPITFLRNVTWVMVNLCRHKDPPPPMETIQEILPALCVLIHHTDVSILVDTVWALSYLTDAGNEQIQMVIDSGIVPHLVPLLSHQEVKTAALRAVGNIVTGTDEQTQVVLNCEALNHFPALLTHPKEKINKEAVWFLSNITAGNQQQVQAVIDAKLVPMIIHLLDKGDFGTQKEAAWAISNLTISGRKDQVAHLIEKHVIPPFCNLLTVKDAQVVQVVLDGLSNILKMADDKAETIANLIEECGGLEKVEQLQNHENEDIYKLAYEIIDQFFSSDDVSYTLCHVYLP
;
A
#
# COMPACT_ATOMS: atom_id res chain seq x y z
N MET A 1 -35.75 11.32 35.48
CA MET A 1 -36.78 10.40 34.93
C MET A 1 -36.94 10.56 33.41
N VAL A 2 -37.12 11.79 32.89
CA VAL A 2 -37.24 12.05 31.44
C VAL A 2 -35.96 11.71 30.64
N GLN A 3 -34.77 12.07 31.13
CA GLN A 3 -33.48 11.75 30.48
C GLN A 3 -33.22 10.25 30.34
N ILE A 4 -33.58 9.45 31.36
CA ILE A 4 -33.43 7.98 31.33
C ILE A 4 -34.38 7.35 30.30
N LEU A 5 -35.60 7.88 30.16
CA LEU A 5 -36.59 7.38 29.20
C LEU A 5 -36.18 7.67 27.74
N LEU A 6 -35.65 8.88 27.49
CA LEU A 6 -35.09 9.28 26.19
C LEU A 6 -33.86 8.45 25.82
N MET A 7 -33.00 8.15 26.78
CA MET A 7 -31.84 7.30 26.57
C MET A 7 -32.24 5.87 26.23
N LEU A 8 -33.18 5.27 26.96
CA LEU A 8 -33.70 3.93 26.66
C LEU A 8 -34.35 3.85 25.26
N LEU A 9 -35.00 4.92 24.81
CA LEU A 9 -35.55 5.01 23.46
C LEU A 9 -34.44 5.08 22.41
N CYS A 10 -33.41 5.90 22.63
CA CYS A 10 -32.23 5.99 21.78
C CYS A 10 -31.51 4.63 21.68
N MET A 11 -31.35 3.92 22.80
CA MET A 11 -30.75 2.57 22.83
C MET A 11 -31.54 1.59 21.99
N LYS A 12 -32.87 1.61 22.12
CA LYS A 12 -33.75 0.74 21.35
C LYS A 12 -33.61 1.02 19.86
N LEU A 13 -33.64 2.28 19.44
CA LEU A 13 -33.55 2.69 18.03
C LEU A 13 -32.19 2.36 17.40
N LEU A 14 -31.09 2.57 18.14
CA LEU A 14 -29.74 2.30 17.66
C LEU A 14 -29.41 0.79 17.65
N SER A 15 -30.04 -0.02 18.50
CA SER A 15 -29.73 -1.46 18.63
C SER A 15 -30.54 -2.38 17.71
N SER A 16 -31.71 -1.94 17.23
CA SER A 16 -32.71 -2.86 16.64
C SER A 16 -32.84 -2.80 15.11
N ASP A 17 -32.20 -1.84 14.44
CA ASP A 17 -32.40 -1.62 13.01
C ASP A 17 -31.11 -1.83 12.20
N ARG A 18 -31.24 -2.39 10.98
CA ARG A 18 -30.14 -2.45 10.00
C ARG A 18 -29.74 -1.07 9.51
N ASN A 19 -30.65 -0.09 9.63
CA ASN A 19 -30.39 1.31 9.32
C ASN A 19 -30.93 2.19 10.45
N PRO A 20 -30.16 2.41 11.53
CA PRO A 20 -30.63 3.19 12.67
C PRO A 20 -31.00 4.61 12.24
N PRO A 21 -32.08 5.21 12.76
CA PRO A 21 -32.54 6.55 12.39
C PRO A 21 -31.66 7.63 13.05
N ILE A 22 -30.38 7.69 12.66
CA ILE A 22 -29.38 8.58 13.25
C ILE A 22 -29.75 10.05 13.02
N ASP A 23 -30.20 10.40 11.81
CA ASP A 23 -30.58 11.78 11.49
C ASP A 23 -31.78 12.25 12.33
N ASP A 24 -32.82 11.42 12.46
CA ASP A 24 -33.98 11.73 13.32
C ASP A 24 -33.55 11.96 14.79
N LEU A 25 -32.59 11.19 15.29
CA LEU A 25 -32.04 11.35 16.64
C LEU A 25 -31.30 12.70 16.77
N ILE A 26 -30.48 13.05 15.79
CA ILE A 26 -29.76 14.34 15.76
C ILE A 26 -30.77 15.50 15.70
N GLU A 27 -31.76 15.44 14.81
CA GLU A 27 -32.81 16.44 14.63
C GLU A 27 -33.69 16.62 15.87
N SER A 28 -33.85 15.57 16.69
CA SER A 28 -34.58 15.64 17.96
C SER A 28 -33.89 16.50 19.04
N GLY A 29 -32.63 16.92 18.82
CA GLY A 29 -31.86 17.71 19.77
C GLY A 29 -31.28 16.88 20.92
N ILE A 30 -31.08 15.57 20.74
CA ILE A 30 -30.62 14.67 21.79
C ILE A 30 -29.12 14.83 22.12
N LEU A 31 -28.30 15.31 21.16
CA LEU A 31 -26.84 15.36 21.31
C LEU A 31 -26.37 16.17 22.53
N PRO A 32 -26.82 17.40 22.79
CA PRO A 32 -26.40 18.14 23.99
C PRO A 32 -26.78 17.44 25.30
N ILE A 33 -27.88 16.67 25.29
CA ILE A 33 -28.32 15.90 26.46
C ILE A 33 -27.37 14.73 26.71
N LEU A 34 -27.01 13.98 25.66
CA LEU A 34 -26.05 12.88 25.75
C LEU A 34 -24.68 13.37 26.19
N VAL A 35 -24.21 14.49 25.63
CA VAL A 35 -22.94 15.12 26.03
C VAL A 35 -22.97 15.52 27.51
N HIS A 36 -24.06 16.14 27.99
CA HIS A 36 -24.19 16.45 29.41
C HIS A 36 -24.22 15.21 30.31
N CYS A 37 -24.72 14.08 29.82
CA CYS A 37 -24.67 12.81 30.55
C CYS A 37 -23.24 12.28 30.73
N LEU A 38 -22.30 12.61 29.83
CA LEU A 38 -20.89 12.24 29.98
C LEU A 38 -20.21 12.94 31.19
N ASP A 39 -20.75 14.05 31.68
CA ASP A 39 -20.24 14.78 32.85
C ASP A 39 -20.66 14.19 34.20
N ARG A 40 -21.50 13.15 34.19
CA ARG A 40 -22.07 12.53 35.41
C ARG A 40 -21.15 11.46 35.99
N ASP A 41 -20.02 11.86 36.57
CA ASP A 41 -19.05 10.94 37.21
C ASP A 41 -19.66 10.14 38.38
N ASP A 42 -20.76 10.63 38.94
CA ASP A 42 -21.53 9.94 39.98
C ASP A 42 -22.38 8.77 39.45
N ASN A 43 -22.49 8.62 38.13
CA ASN A 43 -23.31 7.60 37.48
C ASN A 43 -22.60 6.99 36.24
N PRO A 44 -21.66 6.05 36.45
CA PRO A 44 -20.90 5.44 35.36
C PRO A 44 -21.76 4.64 34.37
N SER A 45 -22.90 4.09 34.80
CA SER A 45 -23.86 3.46 33.90
C SER A 45 -24.45 4.48 32.92
N LEU A 46 -24.81 5.67 33.40
CA LEU A 46 -25.30 6.74 32.53
C LEU A 46 -24.21 7.24 31.57
N GLN A 47 -22.97 7.39 32.04
CA GLN A 47 -21.84 7.76 31.18
C GLN A 47 -21.59 6.71 30.08
N PHE A 48 -21.61 5.43 30.43
CA PHE A 48 -21.42 4.33 29.49
C PHE A 48 -22.48 4.35 28.38
N GLU A 49 -23.76 4.43 28.75
CA GLU A 49 -24.86 4.43 27.78
C GLU A 49 -24.85 5.68 26.89
N ALA A 50 -24.52 6.85 27.46
CA ALA A 50 -24.37 8.08 26.68
C ALA A 50 -23.19 8.01 25.71
N ALA A 51 -22.05 7.47 26.15
CA ALA A 51 -20.88 7.26 25.31
C ALA A 51 -21.17 6.25 24.19
N TRP A 52 -21.90 5.17 24.51
CA TRP A 52 -22.32 4.18 23.52
C TRP A 52 -23.26 4.78 22.47
N ALA A 53 -24.23 5.60 22.87
CA ALA A 53 -25.12 6.31 21.96
C ALA A 53 -24.34 7.17 20.96
N LEU A 54 -23.43 8.00 21.48
CA LEU A 54 -22.60 8.90 20.68
C LEU A 54 -21.61 8.14 19.79
N THR A 55 -21.11 6.98 20.24
CA THR A 55 -20.24 6.10 19.43
C THR A 55 -20.96 5.62 18.17
N ASN A 56 -22.21 5.20 18.30
CA ASN A 56 -23.01 4.72 17.17
C ASN A 56 -23.39 5.86 16.22
N ILE A 57 -23.71 7.05 16.74
CA ILE A 57 -23.95 8.23 15.90
C ILE A 57 -22.68 8.58 15.09
N ALA A 58 -21.52 8.58 15.74
CA ALA A 58 -20.23 8.83 15.09
C ALA A 58 -19.75 7.69 14.17
N SER A 59 -20.47 6.56 14.11
CA SER A 59 -20.14 5.45 13.20
C SER A 59 -20.79 5.58 11.82
N GLY A 60 -21.65 6.59 11.64
CA GLY A 60 -22.42 6.81 10.42
C GLY A 60 -21.69 7.67 9.38
N THR A 61 -22.39 8.64 8.79
CA THR A 61 -21.79 9.54 7.78
C THR A 61 -20.91 10.61 8.41
N SER A 62 -20.07 11.27 7.60
CA SER A 62 -19.25 12.38 8.09
C SER A 62 -20.07 13.52 8.67
N GLU A 63 -21.24 13.83 8.13
CA GLU A 63 -22.14 14.84 8.72
C GLU A 63 -22.59 14.45 10.14
N GLN A 64 -22.89 13.17 10.36
CA GLN A 64 -23.31 12.64 11.65
C GLN A 64 -22.15 12.67 12.67
N THR A 65 -20.94 12.30 12.23
CA THR A 65 -19.72 12.44 13.04
C THR A 65 -19.44 13.90 13.39
N GLN A 66 -19.55 14.80 12.42
CA GLN A 66 -19.38 16.24 12.66
C GLN A 66 -20.40 16.79 13.65
N ALA A 67 -21.66 16.31 13.64
CA ALA A 67 -22.66 16.72 14.63
C ALA A 67 -22.23 16.35 16.06
N VAL A 68 -21.63 15.17 16.27
CA VAL A 68 -21.06 14.76 17.57
C VAL A 68 -19.88 15.66 17.97
N VAL A 69 -18.98 15.97 17.03
CA VAL A 69 -17.82 16.85 17.26
C VAL A 69 -18.25 18.27 17.63
N GLN A 70 -19.21 18.85 16.88
CA GLN A 70 -19.77 20.18 17.10
C GLN A 70 -20.55 20.28 18.42
N SER A 71 -21.03 19.15 18.94
CA SER A 71 -21.67 19.08 20.27
C SER A 71 -20.66 19.09 21.43
N HIS A 72 -19.37 19.28 21.17
CA HIS A 72 -18.29 19.31 22.16
C HIS A 72 -18.12 18.00 22.96
N ALA A 73 -18.40 16.84 22.34
CA ALA A 73 -18.23 15.55 22.99
C ALA A 73 -16.75 15.13 23.18
N VAL A 74 -15.85 15.55 22.28
CA VAL A 74 -14.44 15.08 22.26
C VAL A 74 -13.67 15.39 23.56
N PRO A 75 -13.68 16.61 24.12
CA PRO A 75 -13.01 16.87 25.40
C PRO A 75 -13.55 16.00 26.55
N LEU A 76 -14.85 15.66 26.53
CA LEU A 76 -15.43 14.78 27.54
C LEU A 76 -14.97 13.34 27.36
N PHE A 77 -14.89 12.83 26.13
CA PHE A 77 -14.30 11.51 25.89
C PHE A 77 -12.84 11.42 26.34
N LEU A 78 -12.04 12.47 26.12
CA LEU A 78 -10.66 12.53 26.62
C LEU A 78 -10.59 12.47 28.15
N ARG A 79 -11.50 13.16 28.84
CA ARG A 79 -11.64 13.07 30.30
C ARG A 79 -12.01 11.66 30.74
N LEU A 80 -12.91 10.99 30.02
CA LEU A 80 -13.36 9.62 30.31
C LEU A 80 -12.27 8.55 30.12
N LEU A 81 -11.18 8.85 29.39
CA LEU A 81 -10.00 7.97 29.34
C LEU A 81 -9.33 7.79 30.71
N GLN A 82 -9.59 8.70 31.66
CA GLN A 82 -9.08 8.62 33.03
C GLN A 82 -10.11 8.04 34.02
N SER A 83 -11.25 7.55 33.52
CA SER A 83 -12.29 6.96 34.36
C SER A 83 -11.78 5.72 35.09
N PRO A 84 -12.08 5.53 36.39
CA PRO A 84 -11.77 4.29 37.09
C PRO A 84 -12.64 3.11 36.61
N HIS A 85 -13.68 3.39 35.82
CA HIS A 85 -14.59 2.39 35.27
C HIS A 85 -14.15 1.98 33.87
N GLN A 86 -13.62 0.76 33.77
CA GLN A 86 -13.04 0.24 32.54
C GLN A 86 -14.01 0.28 31.35
N ASN A 87 -15.28 -0.11 31.54
CA ASN A 87 -16.29 -0.06 30.48
C ASN A 87 -16.52 1.35 29.92
N VAL A 88 -16.49 2.38 30.77
CA VAL A 88 -16.61 3.78 30.34
C VAL A 88 -15.37 4.21 29.55
N CYS A 89 -14.18 3.84 30.03
CA CYS A 89 -12.92 4.11 29.34
C CYS A 89 -12.86 3.43 27.95
N GLU A 90 -13.20 2.14 27.87
CA GLU A 90 -13.24 1.39 26.62
C GLU A 90 -14.22 2.00 25.61
N GLN A 91 -15.41 2.40 26.07
CA GLN A 91 -16.41 3.02 25.21
C GLN A 91 -15.95 4.40 24.70
N ALA A 92 -15.24 5.18 25.54
CA ALA A 92 -14.66 6.46 25.13
C ALA A 92 -13.57 6.28 24.06
N VAL A 93 -12.70 5.26 24.19
CA VAL A 93 -11.72 4.91 23.17
C VAL A 93 -12.39 4.57 21.84
N TRP A 94 -13.50 3.80 21.88
CA TRP A 94 -14.24 3.46 20.67
C TRP A 94 -14.86 4.71 20.01
N ALA A 95 -15.53 5.57 20.78
CA ALA A 95 -16.09 6.82 20.28
C ALA A 95 -15.03 7.69 19.60
N LEU A 96 -13.88 7.87 20.26
CA LEU A 96 -12.74 8.62 19.70
C LEU A 96 -12.20 7.97 18.44
N GLY A 97 -12.11 6.64 18.40
CA GLY A 97 -11.68 5.92 17.20
C GLY A 97 -12.56 6.14 15.98
N ASN A 98 -13.88 6.16 16.15
CA ASN A 98 -14.83 6.49 15.08
C ASN A 98 -14.62 7.93 14.59
N ILE A 99 -14.50 8.88 15.52
CA ILE A 99 -14.29 10.30 15.19
C ILE A 99 -12.95 10.50 14.47
N ILE A 100 -11.86 9.91 14.97
CA ILE A 100 -10.53 9.99 14.35
C ILE A 100 -10.54 9.38 12.95
N GLY A 101 -11.26 8.27 12.77
CA GLY A 101 -11.33 7.54 11.50
C GLY A 101 -12.20 8.19 10.41
N ASP A 102 -12.95 9.24 10.73
CA ASP A 102 -13.82 9.95 9.78
C ASP A 102 -13.01 10.75 8.75
N GLY A 103 -11.90 11.33 9.16
CA GLY A 103 -11.03 12.08 8.25
C GLY A 103 -9.90 12.83 8.93
N PRO A 104 -8.95 13.36 8.13
CA PRO A 104 -7.75 13.99 8.64
C PRO A 104 -8.03 15.23 9.51
N GLN A 105 -9.09 15.99 9.22
CA GLN A 105 -9.47 17.15 10.05
C GLN A 105 -9.93 16.73 11.45
N CYS A 106 -10.75 15.68 11.56
CA CYS A 106 -11.18 15.12 12.84
C CYS A 106 -10.00 14.52 13.59
N ARG A 107 -9.17 13.73 12.90
CA ARG A 107 -7.93 13.16 13.44
C ARG A 107 -7.06 14.25 14.07
N ASP A 108 -6.74 15.31 13.32
CA ASP A 108 -5.84 16.37 13.77
C ASP A 108 -6.44 17.21 14.89
N TYR A 109 -7.77 17.42 14.90
CA TYR A 109 -8.47 18.04 16.02
C TYR A 109 -8.32 17.23 17.31
N VAL A 110 -8.56 15.91 17.26
CA VAL A 110 -8.46 15.03 18.43
C VAL A 110 -6.99 14.89 18.89
N ILE A 111 -6.04 14.87 17.96
CA ILE A 111 -4.60 14.95 18.26
C ILE A 111 -4.27 16.26 18.98
N GLY A 112 -4.74 17.40 18.46
CA GLY A 112 -4.49 18.74 19.04
C GLY A 112 -5.05 18.91 20.45
N LEU A 113 -6.02 18.08 20.86
CA LEU A 113 -6.53 18.01 22.22
C LEU A 113 -5.75 17.04 23.13
N GLY A 114 -4.75 16.34 22.62
CA GLY A 114 -3.82 15.52 23.41
C GLY A 114 -4.24 14.07 23.62
N VAL A 115 -4.91 13.43 22.65
CA VAL A 115 -5.35 12.01 22.77
C VAL A 115 -4.22 10.99 22.85
N VAL A 116 -3.07 11.28 22.23
CA VAL A 116 -2.03 10.28 21.94
C VAL A 116 -1.44 9.70 23.23
N LYS A 117 -0.93 10.53 24.13
CA LYS A 117 -0.34 10.06 25.40
C LYS A 117 -1.30 9.25 26.27
N PRO A 118 -2.55 9.70 26.54
CA PRO A 118 -3.55 8.89 27.23
C PRO A 118 -3.78 7.53 26.56
N LEU A 119 -3.95 7.51 25.23
CA LEU A 119 -4.20 6.27 24.49
C LEU A 119 -3.02 5.29 24.61
N LEU A 120 -1.78 5.76 24.44
CA LEU A 120 -0.59 4.92 24.52
C LEU A 120 -0.33 4.40 25.95
N SER A 121 -0.78 5.12 26.98
CA SER A 121 -0.62 4.70 28.38
C SER A 121 -1.37 3.40 28.73
N PHE A 122 -2.36 3.00 27.93
CA PHE A 122 -3.08 1.75 28.12
C PHE A 122 -2.25 0.51 27.74
N ILE A 123 -1.22 0.67 26.89
CA ILE A 123 -0.38 -0.43 26.42
C ILE A 123 0.46 -0.95 27.59
N SER A 124 -0.02 -2.03 28.21
CA SER A 124 0.58 -2.65 29.38
C SER A 124 0.35 -4.16 29.36
N PRO A 125 1.18 -4.98 30.05
CA PRO A 125 0.98 -6.43 30.09
C PRO A 125 -0.35 -6.89 30.72
N SER A 126 -1.00 -6.03 31.51
CA SER A 126 -2.24 -6.32 32.22
C SER A 126 -3.51 -5.89 31.48
N ILE A 127 -3.40 -5.21 30.34
CA ILE A 127 -4.57 -4.77 29.59
C ILE A 127 -5.36 -5.99 29.06
N PRO A 128 -6.70 -5.98 29.14
CA PRO A 128 -7.50 -7.02 28.51
C PRO A 128 -7.36 -7.00 26.99
N ILE A 129 -7.26 -8.18 26.40
CA ILE A 129 -6.95 -8.34 24.96
C ILE A 129 -7.94 -7.62 24.05
N THR A 130 -9.22 -7.63 24.41
CA THR A 130 -10.28 -6.95 23.65
C THR A 130 -10.10 -5.43 23.67
N PHE A 131 -9.66 -4.88 24.81
CA PHE A 131 -9.38 -3.46 24.90
C PHE A 131 -8.13 -3.09 24.12
N LEU A 132 -7.07 -3.90 24.20
CA LEU A 132 -5.86 -3.66 23.42
C LEU A 132 -6.12 -3.65 21.90
N ARG A 133 -6.97 -4.56 21.41
CA ARG A 133 -7.43 -4.53 20.00
C ARG A 133 -8.11 -3.21 19.64
N ASN A 134 -8.96 -2.68 20.50
CA ASN A 134 -9.59 -1.38 20.26
C ASN A 134 -8.55 -0.25 20.27
N VAL A 135 -7.60 -0.26 21.21
CA VAL A 135 -6.51 0.72 21.27
C VAL A 135 -5.67 0.67 19.99
N THR A 136 -5.28 -0.52 19.52
CA THR A 136 -4.51 -0.67 18.27
C THR A 136 -5.30 -0.22 17.05
N TRP A 137 -6.61 -0.49 17.01
CA TRP A 137 -7.48 -0.01 15.95
C TRP A 137 -7.56 1.53 15.92
N VAL A 138 -7.62 2.21 17.08
CA VAL A 138 -7.53 3.68 17.13
C VAL A 138 -6.17 4.17 16.64
N MET A 139 -5.07 3.48 16.97
CA MET A 139 -3.74 3.80 16.44
C MET A 139 -3.68 3.69 14.91
N VAL A 140 -4.38 2.72 14.31
CA VAL A 140 -4.53 2.64 12.84
C VAL A 140 -5.20 3.90 12.29
N ASN A 141 -6.29 4.35 12.90
CA ASN A 141 -6.99 5.56 12.45
C ASN A 141 -6.14 6.83 12.64
N LEU A 142 -5.31 6.90 13.69
CA LEU A 142 -4.33 7.98 13.88
C LEU A 142 -3.26 7.99 12.78
N CYS A 143 -2.89 6.83 12.24
CA CYS A 143 -1.89 6.73 11.17
C CYS A 143 -2.47 6.90 9.77
N ARG A 144 -3.81 6.76 9.62
CA ARG A 144 -4.51 6.80 8.33
C ARG A 144 -4.62 8.23 7.80
N HIS A 145 -4.88 8.31 6.49
CA HIS A 145 -5.04 9.52 5.67
C HIS A 145 -3.72 10.26 5.45
N LYS A 146 -3.31 10.36 4.19
CA LYS A 146 -2.06 11.01 3.79
C LYS A 146 -2.20 12.45 3.31
N ASP A 147 -3.41 13.00 3.32
CA ASP A 147 -3.69 14.36 2.86
C ASP A 147 -4.58 15.12 3.85
N PRO A 148 -3.99 15.85 4.82
CA PRO A 148 -2.58 15.80 5.23
C PRO A 148 -2.20 14.50 5.96
N PRO A 149 -0.91 14.11 6.00
CA PRO A 149 -0.43 13.04 6.87
C PRO A 149 -0.55 13.46 8.35
N PRO A 150 -0.50 12.50 9.31
CA PRO A 150 -0.49 12.84 10.73
C PRO A 150 0.73 13.71 11.10
N PRO A 151 0.63 14.57 12.12
CA PRO A 151 1.75 15.41 12.57
C PRO A 151 2.98 14.59 12.94
N MET A 152 4.18 15.10 12.63
CA MET A 152 5.44 14.39 12.88
C MET A 152 5.64 14.02 14.35
N GLU A 153 5.31 14.91 15.29
CA GLU A 153 5.38 14.63 16.73
C GLU A 153 4.50 13.43 17.12
N THR A 154 3.30 13.33 16.53
CA THR A 154 2.40 12.18 16.74
C THR A 154 3.03 10.88 16.24
N ILE A 155 3.68 10.89 15.08
CA ILE A 155 4.38 9.71 14.54
C ILE A 155 5.53 9.30 15.49
N GLN A 156 6.30 10.26 15.98
CA GLN A 156 7.39 10.01 16.95
C GLN A 156 6.87 9.39 18.26
N GLU A 157 5.69 9.78 18.72
CA GLU A 157 5.07 9.20 19.92
C GLU A 157 4.52 7.78 19.66
N ILE A 158 3.94 7.53 18.48
CA ILE A 158 3.30 6.26 18.13
C ILE A 158 4.31 5.14 17.80
N LEU A 159 5.42 5.46 17.12
CA LEU A 159 6.37 4.45 16.65
C LEU A 159 6.92 3.53 17.77
N PRO A 160 7.35 4.03 18.93
CA PRO A 160 7.79 3.17 20.03
C PRO A 160 6.72 2.16 20.48
N ALA A 161 5.45 2.56 20.46
CA ALA A 161 4.35 1.66 20.80
C ALA A 161 4.14 0.59 19.72
N LEU A 162 4.23 0.95 18.43
CA LEU A 162 4.18 -0.04 17.34
C LEU A 162 5.35 -1.03 17.41
N CYS A 163 6.55 -0.56 17.80
CA CYS A 163 7.71 -1.44 18.04
C CYS A 163 7.46 -2.46 19.15
N VAL A 164 6.64 -2.14 20.16
CA VAL A 164 6.23 -3.12 21.18
C VAL A 164 5.18 -4.08 20.62
N LEU A 165 4.16 -3.55 19.94
CA LEU A 165 3.00 -4.31 19.47
C LEU A 165 3.32 -5.28 18.33
N ILE A 166 4.38 -5.04 17.54
CA ILE A 166 4.77 -5.95 16.46
C ILE A 166 5.25 -7.32 16.96
N HIS A 167 5.59 -7.43 18.24
CA HIS A 167 5.96 -8.69 18.89
C HIS A 167 4.77 -9.42 19.55
N HIS A 168 3.56 -8.85 19.46
CA HIS A 168 2.38 -9.42 20.08
C HIS A 168 1.90 -10.67 19.34
N THR A 169 1.44 -11.69 20.07
CA THR A 169 1.03 -12.98 19.49
C THR A 169 -0.41 -13.02 18.99
N ASP A 170 -1.23 -12.05 19.40
CA ASP A 170 -2.60 -11.91 18.90
C ASP A 170 -2.62 -11.39 17.47
N VAL A 171 -3.26 -12.15 16.58
CA VAL A 171 -3.27 -11.88 15.15
C VAL A 171 -3.97 -10.55 14.82
N SER A 172 -5.07 -10.22 15.50
CA SER A 172 -5.81 -8.98 15.23
C SER A 172 -4.95 -7.75 15.55
N ILE A 173 -4.28 -7.77 16.71
CA ILE A 173 -3.33 -6.72 17.09
C ILE A 173 -2.19 -6.61 16.08
N LEU A 174 -1.63 -7.75 15.66
CA LEU A 174 -0.50 -7.76 14.72
C LEU A 174 -0.91 -7.23 13.34
N VAL A 175 -2.09 -7.61 12.84
CA VAL A 175 -2.66 -7.09 11.58
C VAL A 175 -2.84 -5.57 11.66
N ASP A 176 -3.47 -5.05 12.71
CA ASP A 176 -3.68 -3.61 12.88
C ASP A 176 -2.36 -2.85 13.04
N THR A 177 -1.42 -3.39 13.81
CA THR A 177 -0.08 -2.80 13.98
C THR A 177 0.62 -2.64 12.62
N VAL A 178 0.56 -3.67 11.78
CA VAL A 178 1.20 -3.63 10.46
C VAL A 178 0.43 -2.73 9.48
N TRP A 179 -0.90 -2.65 9.57
CA TRP A 179 -1.66 -1.65 8.80
C TRP A 179 -1.30 -0.22 9.20
N ALA A 180 -1.14 0.07 10.50
CA ALA A 180 -0.66 1.38 10.95
C ALA A 180 0.69 1.72 10.32
N LEU A 181 1.66 0.79 10.34
CA LEU A 181 2.96 0.96 9.66
C LEU A 181 2.81 1.17 8.15
N SER A 182 1.88 0.47 7.51
CA SER A 182 1.64 0.64 6.07
C SER A 182 1.13 2.05 5.72
N TYR A 183 0.32 2.67 6.59
CA TYR A 183 -0.15 4.04 6.36
C TYR A 183 0.97 5.05 6.61
N LEU A 184 1.78 4.85 7.66
CA LEU A 184 2.95 5.70 7.92
C LEU A 184 3.95 5.67 6.76
N THR A 185 4.15 4.50 6.14
CA THR A 185 5.09 4.33 5.02
C THR A 185 4.54 4.84 3.68
N ASP A 186 3.22 5.05 3.54
CA ASP A 186 2.58 5.66 2.35
C ASP A 186 2.51 7.21 2.41
N ALA A 187 3.01 7.82 3.49
CA ALA A 187 2.92 9.28 3.69
C ALA A 187 4.05 10.09 3.04
N GLY A 188 5.18 9.45 2.70
CA GLY A 188 6.33 10.10 2.06
C GLY A 188 7.68 9.63 2.59
N ASN A 189 8.76 10.06 1.94
CA ASN A 189 10.13 9.62 2.24
C ASN A 189 10.59 9.98 3.66
N GLU A 190 10.11 11.10 4.23
CA GLU A 190 10.40 11.49 5.60
C GLU A 190 9.80 10.51 6.60
N GLN A 191 8.54 10.11 6.41
CA GLN A 191 7.88 9.15 7.29
C GLN A 191 8.44 7.74 7.11
N ILE A 192 8.82 7.35 5.88
CA ILE A 192 9.59 6.13 5.63
C ILE A 192 10.88 6.14 6.47
N GLN A 193 11.60 7.26 6.48
CA GLN A 193 12.83 7.39 7.27
C GLN A 193 12.54 7.24 8.77
N MET A 194 11.47 7.83 9.30
CA MET A 194 11.10 7.68 10.71
C MET A 194 10.77 6.22 11.07
N VAL A 195 10.09 5.49 10.18
CA VAL A 195 9.82 4.06 10.36
C VAL A 195 11.12 3.25 10.36
N ILE A 196 12.06 3.57 9.47
CA ILE A 196 13.40 2.94 9.46
C ILE A 196 14.17 3.23 10.76
N ASP A 197 14.22 4.51 11.16
CA ASP A 197 14.97 4.97 12.34
C ASP A 197 14.41 4.41 13.66
N SER A 198 13.13 4.00 13.68
CA SER A 198 12.52 3.30 14.81
C SER A 198 13.09 1.89 15.05
N GLY A 199 13.82 1.34 14.08
CA GLY A 199 14.40 -0.01 14.14
C GLY A 199 13.39 -1.13 13.92
N ILE A 200 12.18 -0.84 13.43
CA ILE A 200 11.10 -1.83 13.31
C ILE A 200 11.21 -2.74 12.07
N VAL A 201 11.95 -2.32 11.04
CA VAL A 201 12.03 -3.02 9.74
C VAL A 201 12.49 -4.49 9.86
N PRO A 202 13.52 -4.84 10.66
CA PRO A 202 13.93 -6.23 10.87
C PRO A 202 12.84 -7.12 11.51
N HIS A 203 11.85 -6.52 12.17
CA HIS A 203 10.71 -7.24 12.76
C HIS A 203 9.51 -7.30 11.83
N LEU A 204 9.39 -6.32 10.91
CA LEU A 204 8.35 -6.27 9.89
C LEU A 204 8.60 -7.27 8.76
N VAL A 205 9.84 -7.38 8.26
CA VAL A 205 10.17 -8.20 7.09
C VAL A 205 9.82 -9.69 7.27
N PRO A 206 10.11 -10.35 8.41
CA PRO A 206 9.74 -11.75 8.61
C PRO A 206 8.22 -12.01 8.53
N LEU A 207 7.38 -11.00 8.74
CA LEU A 207 5.91 -11.12 8.65
C LEU A 207 5.41 -11.34 7.21
N LEU A 208 6.27 -11.16 6.19
CA LEU A 208 5.99 -11.56 4.81
C LEU A 208 5.64 -13.06 4.67
N SER A 209 6.17 -13.90 5.57
CA SER A 209 5.83 -15.33 5.61
C SER A 209 4.67 -15.67 6.56
N HIS A 210 4.13 -14.71 7.31
CA HIS A 210 3.04 -14.95 8.25
C HIS A 210 1.70 -15.16 7.52
N GLN A 211 0.91 -16.18 7.90
CA GLN A 211 -0.29 -16.56 7.14
C GLN A 211 -1.34 -15.46 7.03
N GLU A 212 -1.62 -14.77 8.13
CA GLU A 212 -2.71 -13.80 8.20
C GLU A 212 -2.26 -12.34 8.01
N VAL A 213 -0.96 -12.08 8.21
CA VAL A 213 -0.42 -10.70 8.27
C VAL A 213 0.33 -10.33 6.99
N LYS A 214 0.73 -11.32 6.16
CA LYS A 214 1.55 -11.11 4.97
C LYS A 214 1.06 -10.00 4.04
N THR A 215 -0.26 -9.82 3.87
CA THR A 215 -0.80 -8.79 2.97
C THR A 215 -0.47 -7.39 3.48
N ALA A 216 -0.67 -7.14 4.77
CA ALA A 216 -0.35 -5.85 5.38
C ALA A 216 1.17 -5.65 5.42
N ALA A 217 1.92 -6.71 5.74
CA ALA A 217 3.39 -6.65 5.78
C ALA A 217 3.97 -6.33 4.40
N LEU A 218 3.49 -7.01 3.35
CA LEU A 218 3.89 -6.80 1.96
C LEU A 218 3.60 -5.37 1.52
N ARG A 219 2.45 -4.81 1.91
CA ARG A 219 2.15 -3.41 1.63
C ARG A 219 3.11 -2.46 2.36
N ALA A 220 3.33 -2.66 3.67
CA ALA A 220 4.21 -1.81 4.45
C ALA A 220 5.65 -1.82 3.94
N VAL A 221 6.24 -3.00 3.67
CA VAL A 221 7.60 -3.08 3.11
C VAL A 221 7.66 -2.60 1.66
N GLY A 222 6.59 -2.81 0.89
CA GLY A 222 6.47 -2.30 -0.47
C GLY A 222 6.47 -0.78 -0.52
N ASN A 223 5.77 -0.13 0.41
CA ASN A 223 5.79 1.32 0.54
C ASN A 223 7.20 1.83 0.88
N ILE A 224 7.94 1.16 1.78
CA ILE A 224 9.32 1.55 2.13
C ILE A 224 10.23 1.56 0.90
N VAL A 225 10.11 0.58 0.02
CA VAL A 225 10.98 0.47 -1.17
C VAL A 225 10.58 1.39 -2.32
N THR A 226 9.52 2.20 -2.16
CA THR A 226 9.25 3.34 -3.06
C THR A 226 10.10 4.57 -2.74
N GLY A 227 10.81 4.54 -1.61
CA GLY A 227 11.71 5.59 -1.17
C GLY A 227 13.02 5.63 -1.95
N THR A 228 14.06 6.14 -1.30
CA THR A 228 15.42 6.23 -1.87
C THR A 228 16.10 4.86 -1.96
N ASP A 229 17.15 4.76 -2.78
CA ASP A 229 18.00 3.56 -2.86
C ASP A 229 18.51 3.13 -1.48
N GLU A 230 18.90 4.07 -0.61
CA GLU A 230 19.37 3.78 0.73
C GLU A 230 18.27 3.18 1.62
N GLN A 231 17.04 3.70 1.53
CA GLN A 231 15.88 3.19 2.26
C GLN A 231 15.50 1.79 1.78
N THR A 232 15.51 1.58 0.46
CA THR A 232 15.33 0.25 -0.16
C THR A 232 16.38 -0.74 0.33
N GLN A 233 17.64 -0.31 0.46
CA GLN A 233 18.72 -1.17 0.92
C GLN A 233 18.51 -1.66 2.37
N VAL A 234 17.86 -0.88 3.25
CA VAL A 234 17.53 -1.32 4.62
C VAL A 234 16.62 -2.56 4.59
N VAL A 235 15.63 -2.58 3.70
CA VAL A 235 14.71 -3.72 3.55
C VAL A 235 15.45 -4.94 2.98
N LEU A 236 16.31 -4.73 1.97
CA LEU A 236 17.12 -5.80 1.39
C LEU A 236 18.10 -6.42 2.39
N ASN A 237 18.70 -5.59 3.26
CA ASN A 237 19.60 -6.04 4.33
C ASN A 237 18.89 -6.91 5.38
N CYS A 238 17.55 -6.87 5.45
CA CYS A 238 16.74 -7.74 6.29
C CYS A 238 16.33 -9.05 5.59
N GLU A 239 17.02 -9.41 4.50
CA GLU A 239 16.78 -10.63 3.71
C GLU A 239 15.37 -10.73 3.10
N ALA A 240 14.73 -9.60 2.81
CA ALA A 240 13.34 -9.57 2.34
C ALA A 240 13.08 -10.46 1.11
N LEU A 241 14.03 -10.54 0.17
CA LEU A 241 13.90 -11.32 -1.06
C LEU A 241 13.73 -12.83 -0.82
N ASN A 242 14.21 -13.37 0.32
CA ASN A 242 14.07 -14.79 0.67
C ASN A 242 12.59 -15.22 0.84
N HIS A 243 11.69 -14.27 1.10
CA HIS A 243 10.26 -14.53 1.29
C HIS A 243 9.47 -14.56 -0.03
N PHE A 244 10.03 -14.00 -1.11
CA PHE A 244 9.31 -13.77 -2.37
C PHE A 244 8.94 -15.02 -3.17
N PRO A 245 9.69 -16.14 -3.14
CA PRO A 245 9.26 -17.33 -3.88
C PRO A 245 7.85 -17.81 -3.48
N ALA A 246 7.52 -17.74 -2.19
CA ALA A 246 6.20 -18.12 -1.68
C ALA A 246 5.11 -17.08 -2.00
N LEU A 247 5.47 -15.79 -2.12
CA LEU A 247 4.54 -14.72 -2.47
C LEU A 247 4.22 -14.70 -3.97
N LEU A 248 5.22 -14.93 -4.82
CA LEU A 248 5.07 -14.98 -6.28
C LEU A 248 4.31 -16.22 -6.75
N THR A 249 4.30 -17.31 -5.97
CA THR A 249 3.53 -18.54 -6.26
C THR A 249 2.26 -18.66 -5.44
N HIS A 250 1.87 -17.60 -4.72
CA HIS A 250 0.70 -17.63 -3.85
C HIS A 250 -0.58 -17.81 -4.69
N PRO A 251 -1.57 -18.61 -4.26
CA PRO A 251 -2.83 -18.83 -5.01
C PRO A 251 -3.74 -17.60 -5.11
N LYS A 252 -3.33 -16.44 -4.58
CA LYS A 252 -4.12 -15.21 -4.60
C LYS A 252 -3.41 -14.23 -5.51
N GLU A 253 -4.01 -13.95 -6.66
CA GLU A 253 -3.49 -13.01 -7.68
C GLU A 253 -3.12 -11.66 -7.07
N LYS A 254 -3.94 -11.12 -6.16
CA LYS A 254 -3.63 -9.88 -5.44
C LYS A 254 -2.28 -9.91 -4.71
N ILE A 255 -1.89 -11.06 -4.15
CA ILE A 255 -0.57 -11.19 -3.48
C ILE A 255 0.54 -11.26 -4.52
N ASN A 256 0.33 -11.95 -5.64
CA ASN A 256 1.33 -11.99 -6.71
C ASN A 256 1.55 -10.58 -7.29
N LYS A 257 0.48 -9.85 -7.58
CA LYS A 257 0.55 -8.46 -8.04
C LYS A 257 1.36 -7.58 -7.10
N GLU A 258 1.04 -7.58 -5.81
CA GLU A 258 1.74 -6.75 -4.81
C GLU A 258 3.21 -7.17 -4.65
N ALA A 259 3.51 -8.47 -4.79
CA ALA A 259 4.88 -8.98 -4.72
C ALA A 259 5.70 -8.56 -5.95
N VAL A 260 5.10 -8.57 -7.14
CA VAL A 260 5.76 -8.11 -8.36
C VAL A 260 5.91 -6.58 -8.35
N TRP A 261 4.92 -5.84 -7.84
CA TRP A 261 5.02 -4.40 -7.61
C TRP A 261 6.17 -4.03 -6.65
N PHE A 262 6.35 -4.80 -5.56
CA PHE A 262 7.53 -4.63 -4.71
C PHE A 262 8.82 -4.80 -5.52
N LEU A 263 8.93 -5.88 -6.30
CA LEU A 263 10.13 -6.18 -7.07
C LEU A 263 10.40 -5.16 -8.18
N SER A 264 9.37 -4.54 -8.76
CA SER A 264 9.55 -3.48 -9.76
C SER A 264 10.15 -2.21 -9.18
N ASN A 265 9.86 -1.91 -7.91
CA ASN A 265 10.53 -0.82 -7.20
C ASN A 265 11.99 -1.18 -6.86
N ILE A 266 12.28 -2.44 -6.50
CA ILE A 266 13.68 -2.88 -6.30
C ILE A 266 14.50 -2.79 -7.60
N THR A 267 13.94 -3.20 -8.74
CA THR A 267 14.66 -3.16 -10.02
C THR A 267 14.77 -1.75 -10.60
N ALA A 268 14.04 -0.77 -10.07
CA ALA A 268 14.21 0.64 -10.41
C ALA A 268 15.44 1.27 -9.73
N GLY A 269 15.89 0.71 -8.59
CA GLY A 269 17.08 1.19 -7.89
C GLY A 269 18.39 0.86 -8.60
N ASN A 270 19.52 1.04 -7.91
CA ASN A 270 20.83 0.85 -8.52
C ASN A 270 21.17 -0.61 -8.92
N GLN A 271 22.29 -0.75 -9.63
CA GLN A 271 22.78 -2.02 -10.16
C GLN A 271 23.01 -3.11 -9.11
N GLN A 272 23.32 -2.77 -7.86
CA GLN A 272 23.49 -3.76 -6.78
C GLN A 272 22.14 -4.33 -6.35
N GLN A 273 21.10 -3.49 -6.32
CA GLN A 273 19.74 -3.90 -5.99
C GLN A 273 19.12 -4.76 -7.09
N VAL A 274 19.35 -4.39 -8.35
CA VAL A 274 19.06 -5.27 -9.50
C VAL A 274 19.76 -6.62 -9.36
N GLN A 275 21.05 -6.62 -9.01
CA GLN A 275 21.81 -7.86 -8.82
C GLN A 275 21.21 -8.73 -7.70
N ALA A 276 20.75 -8.12 -6.60
CA ALA A 276 20.13 -8.86 -5.50
C ALA A 276 18.88 -9.64 -5.94
N VAL A 277 18.05 -9.07 -6.83
CA VAL A 277 16.87 -9.77 -7.40
C VAL A 277 17.28 -10.96 -8.27
N ILE A 278 18.35 -10.80 -9.05
CA ILE A 278 18.91 -11.87 -9.90
C ILE A 278 19.49 -12.99 -9.02
N ASP A 279 20.29 -12.64 -8.01
CA ASP A 279 20.95 -13.59 -7.11
C ASP A 279 19.93 -14.37 -6.27
N ALA A 280 18.81 -13.73 -5.91
CA ALA A 280 17.65 -14.37 -5.27
C ALA A 280 16.84 -15.29 -6.21
N LYS A 281 17.24 -15.41 -7.49
CA LYS A 281 16.62 -16.26 -8.52
C LYS A 281 15.14 -15.94 -8.78
N LEU A 282 14.76 -14.67 -8.63
CA LEU A 282 13.36 -14.24 -8.78
C LEU A 282 12.99 -13.92 -10.23
N VAL A 283 13.97 -13.60 -11.09
CA VAL A 283 13.75 -13.27 -12.51
C VAL A 283 12.90 -14.30 -13.26
N PRO A 284 13.18 -15.62 -13.21
CA PRO A 284 12.33 -16.61 -13.90
C PRO A 284 10.88 -16.61 -13.42
N MET A 285 10.65 -16.29 -12.13
CA MET A 285 9.31 -16.24 -11.55
C MET A 285 8.56 -14.98 -11.99
N ILE A 286 9.26 -13.84 -12.10
CA ILE A 286 8.70 -12.61 -12.67
C ILE A 286 8.31 -12.86 -14.14
N ILE A 287 9.17 -13.49 -14.93
CA ILE A 287 8.90 -13.82 -16.34
C ILE A 287 7.73 -14.81 -16.47
N HIS A 288 7.62 -15.79 -15.56
CA HIS A 288 6.46 -16.68 -15.54
C HIS A 288 5.15 -15.92 -15.30
N LEU A 289 5.14 -14.97 -14.36
CA LEU A 289 3.96 -14.14 -14.08
C LEU A 289 3.69 -13.12 -15.20
N LEU A 290 4.71 -12.65 -15.91
CA LEU A 290 4.57 -11.85 -17.12
C LEU A 290 3.82 -12.61 -18.23
N ASP A 291 4.05 -13.92 -18.35
CA ASP A 291 3.38 -14.77 -19.34
C ASP A 291 2.00 -15.26 -18.87
N LYS A 292 1.89 -15.74 -17.63
CA LYS A 292 0.74 -16.51 -17.14
C LYS A 292 -0.07 -15.86 -16.03
N GLY A 293 0.39 -14.73 -15.48
CA GLY A 293 -0.34 -13.99 -14.45
C GLY A 293 -1.62 -13.34 -15.00
N ASP A 294 -2.49 -12.90 -14.10
CA ASP A 294 -3.58 -12.01 -14.46
C ASP A 294 -3.01 -10.67 -15.00
N PHE A 295 -3.81 -9.96 -15.80
CA PHE A 295 -3.34 -8.72 -16.45
C PHE A 295 -2.78 -7.68 -15.46
N GLY A 296 -3.31 -7.61 -14.24
CA GLY A 296 -2.79 -6.74 -13.20
C GLY A 296 -1.38 -7.12 -12.79
N THR A 297 -1.10 -8.41 -12.60
CA THR A 297 0.24 -8.91 -12.30
C THR A 297 1.19 -8.79 -13.51
N GLN A 298 0.72 -9.05 -14.72
CA GLN A 298 1.51 -8.88 -15.95
C GLN A 298 1.98 -7.44 -16.13
N LYS A 299 1.13 -6.45 -15.83
CA LYS A 299 1.48 -5.03 -15.84
C LYS A 299 2.63 -4.73 -14.90
N GLU A 300 2.57 -5.18 -13.65
CA GLU A 300 3.66 -4.97 -12.69
C GLU A 300 4.94 -5.71 -13.11
N ALA A 301 4.81 -6.89 -13.73
CA ALA A 301 5.96 -7.65 -14.23
C ALA A 301 6.65 -6.91 -15.39
N ALA A 302 5.86 -6.29 -16.28
CA ALA A 302 6.40 -5.46 -17.37
C ALA A 302 7.19 -4.26 -16.81
N TRP A 303 6.68 -3.60 -15.76
CA TRP A 303 7.43 -2.57 -15.03
C TRP A 303 8.73 -3.11 -14.44
N ALA A 304 8.69 -4.27 -13.78
CA ALA A 304 9.89 -4.86 -13.19
C ALA A 304 10.99 -5.15 -14.23
N ILE A 305 10.61 -5.68 -15.39
CA ILE A 305 11.52 -5.93 -16.51
C ILE A 305 12.05 -4.61 -17.09
N SER A 306 11.17 -3.64 -17.39
CA SER A 306 11.58 -2.37 -17.99
C SER A 306 12.51 -1.57 -17.06
N ASN A 307 12.19 -1.47 -15.77
CA ASN A 307 13.05 -0.82 -14.77
C ASN A 307 14.44 -1.46 -14.69
N LEU A 308 14.52 -2.79 -14.75
CA LEU A 308 15.80 -3.50 -14.78
C LEU A 308 16.63 -3.13 -16.01
N THR A 309 16.01 -2.89 -17.17
CA THR A 309 16.73 -2.49 -18.39
C THR A 309 17.24 -1.04 -18.34
N ILE A 310 16.65 -0.19 -17.50
CA ILE A 310 17.07 1.21 -17.33
C ILE A 310 18.28 1.28 -16.39
N SER A 311 18.18 0.63 -15.22
CA SER A 311 19.18 0.75 -14.15
C SER A 311 20.27 -0.34 -14.20
N GLY A 312 20.01 -1.44 -14.90
CA GLY A 312 20.86 -2.62 -14.96
C GLY A 312 22.09 -2.46 -15.85
N ARG A 313 23.08 -3.33 -15.65
CA ARG A 313 24.25 -3.48 -16.53
C ARG A 313 23.95 -4.43 -17.69
N LYS A 314 24.81 -4.41 -18.71
CA LYS A 314 24.74 -5.29 -19.89
C LYS A 314 24.67 -6.78 -19.52
N ASP A 315 25.44 -7.23 -18.53
CA ASP A 315 25.40 -8.62 -18.06
C ASP A 315 24.05 -9.01 -17.42
N GLN A 316 23.42 -8.07 -16.71
CA GLN A 316 22.13 -8.27 -16.06
C GLN A 316 20.98 -8.33 -17.08
N VAL A 317 21.03 -7.49 -18.12
CA VAL A 317 20.07 -7.54 -19.24
C VAL A 317 20.28 -8.80 -20.08
N ALA A 318 21.54 -9.20 -20.33
CA ALA A 318 21.83 -10.47 -20.98
C ALA A 318 21.21 -11.66 -20.23
N HIS A 319 21.25 -11.64 -18.89
CA HIS A 319 20.58 -12.65 -18.07
C HIS A 319 19.07 -12.71 -18.31
N LEU A 320 18.38 -11.56 -18.46
CA LEU A 320 16.95 -11.55 -18.80
C LEU A 320 16.66 -12.25 -20.12
N ILE A 321 17.48 -11.98 -21.14
CA ILE A 321 17.35 -12.59 -22.47
C ILE A 321 17.58 -14.10 -22.37
N GLU A 322 18.61 -14.54 -21.64
CA GLU A 322 18.88 -15.96 -21.37
C GLU A 322 17.74 -16.67 -20.61
N LYS A 323 16.91 -15.92 -19.87
CA LYS A 323 15.69 -16.42 -19.22
C LYS A 323 14.44 -16.32 -20.09
N HIS A 324 14.59 -16.07 -21.39
CA HIS A 324 13.51 -16.03 -22.37
C HIS A 324 12.44 -14.96 -22.07
N VAL A 325 12.87 -13.77 -21.65
CA VAL A 325 11.94 -12.64 -21.39
C VAL A 325 11.25 -12.11 -22.65
N ILE A 326 11.89 -12.23 -23.83
CA ILE A 326 11.45 -11.54 -25.05
C ILE A 326 10.03 -11.93 -25.49
N PRO A 327 9.67 -13.23 -25.66
CA PRO A 327 8.32 -13.57 -26.10
C PRO A 327 7.19 -13.08 -25.18
N PRO A 328 7.19 -13.34 -23.86
CA PRO A 328 6.11 -12.86 -23.00
C PRO A 328 6.07 -11.34 -22.88
N PHE A 329 7.21 -10.65 -23.00
CA PHE A 329 7.24 -9.19 -23.00
C PHE A 329 6.61 -8.61 -24.28
N CYS A 330 6.99 -9.12 -25.46
CA CYS A 330 6.40 -8.74 -26.74
C CYS A 330 4.89 -9.06 -26.84
N ASN A 331 4.38 -10.04 -26.08
CA ASN A 331 2.94 -10.35 -26.05
C ASN A 331 2.09 -9.24 -25.45
N LEU A 332 2.68 -8.35 -24.66
CA LEU A 332 1.96 -7.21 -24.07
C LEU A 332 1.85 -6.00 -25.01
N LEU A 333 2.46 -6.01 -26.19
CA LEU A 333 2.39 -4.90 -27.15
C LEU A 333 0.99 -4.69 -27.76
N THR A 334 0.09 -5.67 -27.65
CA THR A 334 -1.26 -5.63 -28.24
C THR A 334 -2.37 -5.30 -27.23
N VAL A 335 -2.00 -4.99 -25.99
CA VAL A 335 -2.97 -4.65 -24.94
C VAL A 335 -3.50 -3.23 -25.13
N LYS A 336 -4.69 -2.95 -24.60
CA LYS A 336 -5.34 -1.64 -24.73
C LYS A 336 -4.74 -0.55 -23.82
N ASP A 337 -4.03 -0.94 -22.77
CA ASP A 337 -3.43 0.02 -21.83
C ASP A 337 -2.16 0.60 -22.46
N ALA A 338 -2.28 1.83 -22.98
CA ALA A 338 -1.18 2.55 -23.63
C ALA A 338 0.05 2.69 -22.70
N GLN A 339 -0.14 2.80 -21.39
CA GLN A 339 0.98 2.89 -20.45
C GLN A 339 1.80 1.59 -20.46
N VAL A 340 1.13 0.44 -20.51
CA VAL A 340 1.82 -0.87 -20.57
C VAL A 340 2.56 -1.02 -21.90
N VAL A 341 1.93 -0.64 -23.01
CA VAL A 341 2.58 -0.67 -24.33
C VAL A 341 3.84 0.20 -24.35
N GLN A 342 3.76 1.42 -23.82
CA GLN A 342 4.92 2.33 -23.69
C GLN A 342 6.05 1.70 -22.87
N VAL A 343 5.74 1.16 -21.68
CA VAL A 343 6.72 0.50 -20.80
C VAL A 343 7.43 -0.67 -21.49
N VAL A 344 6.69 -1.44 -22.30
CA VAL A 344 7.24 -2.56 -23.06
C VAL A 344 8.14 -2.08 -24.19
N LEU A 345 7.72 -1.08 -24.96
CA LEU A 345 8.55 -0.49 -26.02
C LEU A 345 9.84 0.12 -25.46
N ASP A 346 9.76 0.87 -24.36
CA ASP A 346 10.92 1.44 -23.68
C ASP A 346 11.90 0.34 -23.25
N GLY A 347 11.38 -0.74 -22.65
CA GLY A 347 12.18 -1.89 -22.25
C GLY A 347 12.85 -2.59 -23.44
N LEU A 348 12.13 -2.81 -24.54
CA LEU A 348 12.68 -3.41 -25.76
C LEU A 348 13.74 -2.51 -26.40
N SER A 349 13.50 -1.19 -26.46
CA SER A 349 14.47 -0.21 -26.94
C SER A 349 15.77 -0.26 -26.14
N ASN A 350 15.67 -0.28 -24.80
CA ASN A 350 16.82 -0.37 -23.91
C ASN A 350 17.59 -1.69 -24.09
N ILE A 351 16.88 -2.82 -24.19
CA ILE A 351 17.49 -4.13 -24.45
C ILE A 351 18.31 -4.10 -25.75
N LEU A 352 17.72 -3.61 -26.84
CA LEU A 352 18.39 -3.51 -28.15
C LEU A 352 19.60 -2.57 -28.11
N LYS A 353 19.46 -1.39 -27.49
CA LYS A 353 20.55 -0.41 -27.32
C LYS A 353 21.71 -0.96 -26.48
N MET A 354 21.44 -1.82 -25.50
CA MET A 354 22.47 -2.39 -24.62
C MET A 354 23.18 -3.62 -25.19
N ALA A 355 22.67 -4.18 -26.29
CA ALA A 355 23.12 -5.45 -26.83
C ALA A 355 24.45 -5.39 -27.61
N ASP A 356 24.92 -4.19 -27.99
CA ASP A 356 26.07 -3.99 -28.90
C ASP A 356 26.05 -5.00 -30.07
N ASP A 357 27.09 -5.84 -30.20
CA ASP A 357 27.24 -6.86 -31.24
C ASP A 357 26.16 -7.95 -31.23
N LYS A 358 25.38 -8.08 -30.15
CA LYS A 358 24.27 -9.05 -30.05
C LYS A 358 22.91 -8.47 -30.47
N ALA A 359 22.87 -7.21 -30.91
CA ALA A 359 21.62 -6.57 -31.31
C ALA A 359 20.87 -7.35 -32.39
N GLU A 360 21.57 -7.84 -33.42
CA GLU A 360 20.99 -8.66 -34.49
C GLU A 360 20.38 -9.97 -33.95
N THR A 361 21.06 -10.63 -33.01
CA THR A 361 20.52 -11.85 -32.39
C THR A 361 19.22 -11.57 -31.63
N ILE A 362 19.15 -10.45 -30.92
CA ILE A 362 17.95 -10.08 -30.15
C ILE A 362 16.84 -9.59 -31.08
N ALA A 363 17.17 -8.86 -32.13
CA ALA A 363 16.22 -8.47 -33.18
C ALA A 363 15.57 -9.72 -33.79
N ASN A 364 16.36 -10.74 -34.13
CA ASN A 364 15.84 -12.02 -34.62
C ASN A 364 14.94 -12.71 -33.59
N LEU A 365 15.27 -12.68 -32.29
CA LEU A 365 14.38 -13.23 -31.25
C LEU A 365 13.04 -12.49 -31.16
N ILE A 366 13.05 -11.17 -31.35
CA ILE A 366 11.84 -10.34 -31.39
C ILE A 366 11.01 -10.68 -32.64
N GLU A 367 11.66 -10.87 -33.79
CA GLU A 367 10.99 -11.26 -35.04
C GLU A 367 10.39 -12.67 -34.94
N GLU A 368 11.16 -13.66 -34.47
CA GLU A 368 10.73 -15.06 -34.32
C GLU A 368 9.49 -15.23 -33.43
N CYS A 369 9.31 -14.36 -32.42
CA CYS A 369 8.13 -14.38 -31.56
C CYS A 369 6.97 -13.50 -32.08
N GLY A 370 7.06 -12.99 -33.32
CA GLY A 370 6.08 -12.07 -33.91
C GLY A 370 6.01 -10.72 -33.19
N GLY A 371 7.08 -10.32 -32.50
CA GLY A 371 7.20 -9.04 -31.83
C GLY A 371 7.37 -7.88 -32.83
N LEU A 372 8.15 -8.09 -33.89
CA LEU A 372 8.38 -7.07 -34.92
C LEU A 372 7.06 -6.62 -35.57
N GLU A 373 6.22 -7.58 -36.01
CA GLU A 373 4.90 -7.29 -36.59
C GLU A 373 4.00 -6.45 -35.65
N LYS A 374 4.10 -6.68 -34.33
CA LYS A 374 3.36 -5.91 -33.33
C LYS A 374 3.91 -4.49 -33.21
N VAL A 375 5.23 -4.31 -33.22
CA VAL A 375 5.87 -2.99 -33.22
C VAL A 375 5.52 -2.21 -34.50
N GLU A 376 5.48 -2.86 -35.66
CA GLU A 376 5.04 -2.24 -36.93
C GLU A 376 3.60 -1.75 -36.85
N GLN A 377 2.70 -2.55 -36.27
CA GLN A 377 1.30 -2.13 -36.07
C GLN A 377 1.19 -0.89 -35.17
N LEU A 378 2.07 -0.76 -34.17
CA LEU A 378 2.12 0.39 -33.27
C LEU A 378 2.58 1.69 -33.95
N GLN A 379 3.13 1.64 -35.17
CA GLN A 379 3.37 2.85 -35.98
C GLN A 379 2.07 3.55 -36.41
N ASN A 380 0.90 2.93 -36.20
CA ASN A 380 -0.41 3.55 -36.43
C ASN A 380 -1.16 3.83 -35.12
N HIS A 381 -0.48 3.76 -33.97
CA HIS A 381 -1.09 3.96 -32.67
C HIS A 381 -1.52 5.43 -32.48
N GLU A 382 -2.64 5.66 -31.80
CA GLU A 382 -3.21 7.01 -31.58
C GLU A 382 -2.36 7.89 -30.65
N ASN A 383 -1.58 7.26 -29.76
CA ASN A 383 -0.63 7.93 -28.89
C ASN A 383 0.68 8.21 -29.65
N GLU A 384 1.04 9.49 -29.78
CA GLU A 384 2.23 9.93 -30.51
C GLU A 384 3.55 9.37 -29.95
N ASP A 385 3.67 9.20 -28.63
CA ASP A 385 4.91 8.72 -28.01
C ASP A 385 5.15 7.25 -28.37
N ILE A 386 4.10 6.44 -28.35
CA ILE A 386 4.12 5.03 -28.77
C ILE A 386 4.46 4.94 -30.26
N TYR A 387 3.79 5.74 -31.09
CA TYR A 387 4.04 5.80 -32.52
C TYR A 387 5.51 6.13 -32.85
N LYS A 388 6.03 7.22 -32.26
CA LYS A 388 7.40 7.69 -32.50
C LYS A 388 8.42 6.65 -32.05
N LEU A 389 8.25 6.10 -30.85
CA LEU A 389 9.18 5.10 -30.32
C LEU A 389 9.16 3.80 -31.14
N ALA A 390 7.99 3.34 -31.59
CA ALA A 390 7.88 2.19 -32.48
C ALA A 390 8.61 2.43 -33.81
N TYR A 391 8.47 3.63 -34.39
CA TYR A 391 9.19 4.02 -35.60
C TYR A 391 10.71 4.03 -35.38
N GLU A 392 11.18 4.66 -34.30
CA GLU A 392 12.60 4.71 -33.95
C GLU A 392 13.22 3.32 -33.73
N ILE A 393 12.50 2.40 -33.08
CA ILE A 393 12.98 1.02 -32.88
C ILE A 393 13.17 0.32 -34.23
N ILE A 394 12.20 0.45 -35.14
CA ILE A 394 12.26 -0.18 -36.47
C ILE A 394 13.39 0.41 -37.31
N ASP A 395 13.49 1.74 -37.37
CA ASP A 395 14.52 2.45 -38.13
C ASP A 395 15.93 2.08 -37.64
N GLN A 396 16.15 2.03 -36.33
CA GLN A 396 17.47 1.79 -35.77
C GLN A 396 17.92 0.32 -35.80
N PHE A 397 17.00 -0.63 -35.61
CA PHE A 397 17.37 -2.03 -35.34
C PHE A 397 16.87 -3.05 -36.36
N PHE A 398 15.89 -2.69 -37.20
CA PHE A 398 15.26 -3.61 -38.15
C PHE A 398 15.34 -3.13 -39.61
N SER A 399 15.92 -1.96 -39.85
CA SER A 399 16.13 -1.42 -41.19
C SER A 399 17.55 -1.74 -41.69
N SER A 400 17.81 -3.00 -42.00
CA SER A 400 19.03 -3.37 -42.73
C SER A 400 18.91 -2.95 -44.20
N ASP A 401 19.77 -2.02 -44.63
CA ASP A 401 19.99 -1.64 -46.03
C ASP A 401 20.47 -2.85 -46.85
N ASP A 402 19.54 -3.67 -47.32
CA ASP A 402 19.80 -4.81 -48.21
C ASP A 402 19.86 -4.34 -49.68
N VAL A 403 20.70 -3.33 -49.96
CA VAL A 403 21.04 -2.89 -51.33
C VAL A 403 22.56 -2.84 -51.49
N SER A 404 23.21 -4.00 -51.27
CA SER A 404 24.52 -4.22 -51.89
C SER A 404 24.31 -4.49 -53.40
N TYR A 405 24.75 -3.54 -54.23
CA TYR A 405 24.71 -3.61 -55.68
C TYR A 405 25.36 -4.90 -56.19
N THR A 406 24.55 -5.89 -56.55
CA THR A 406 24.95 -6.96 -57.48
C THR A 406 24.41 -6.61 -58.87
N LEU A 407 24.96 -5.56 -59.48
CA LEU A 407 24.67 -5.24 -60.89
C LEU A 407 25.97 -5.27 -61.71
N CYS A 408 25.99 -6.29 -62.57
CA CYS A 408 26.66 -6.34 -63.86
C CYS A 408 28.19 -6.50 -63.91
N HIS A 409 28.63 -7.75 -63.83
CA HIS A 409 29.57 -8.27 -64.84
C HIS A 409 29.12 -9.66 -65.33
N VAL A 410 28.14 -9.66 -66.23
CA VAL A 410 27.99 -10.73 -67.22
C VAL A 410 28.34 -10.10 -68.55
N TYR A 411 29.62 -10.16 -68.90
CA TYR A 411 30.05 -10.14 -70.29
C TYR A 411 29.79 -11.54 -70.85
N LEU A 412 29.12 -11.61 -72.01
CA LEU A 412 29.34 -12.54 -73.14
C LEU A 412 28.18 -12.36 -74.14
N PRO A 413 28.36 -12.70 -75.44
CA PRO A 413 29.54 -13.28 -76.08
C PRO A 413 30.42 -12.30 -76.86
#